data_AF-A0A3N2RR15-F1
#
_entry.id   AF-A0A3N2RR15-F1
#
_cell.length_a   1.000
_cell.length_b   1.000
_cell.length_c   1.000
_cell.angle_alpha   90.00
_cell.angle_beta   90.00
_cell.angle_gamma   90.00
#
_symmetry.space_group_name_H-M   'P 1'
#
loop_
_entity.id
_entity.type
_entity.pdbx_description
1 polymer ?
#
loop_
_entity_poly.entity_id
_entity_poly.type
_entity_poly.pdbx_seq_one_letter_code
_entity_poly.pdbx_strand_id
1 'polypeptide(L)'
;MNSENKGYSLAVINGNNKAKQEKVYLKPMALYVPDIAVQAVAELISPLSPDNAQGKGFLLTVTNNNNGVSVDKEFAELSELQDPTVAADAVKDLVNIVRGYESDEETNVCGW
;
A
#
# COMPACT_ATOMS: atom_id res chain seq x y z
N MET A 1 -15.66 -2.67 -24.87
CA MET A 1 -14.64 -2.87 -23.82
C MET A 1 -15.15 -2.19 -22.56
N ASN A 2 -15.66 -2.95 -21.58
CA ASN A 2 -16.07 -2.39 -20.29
C ASN A 2 -14.80 -2.28 -19.45
N SER A 3 -14.06 -1.16 -19.58
CA SER A 3 -13.02 -0.84 -18.60
C SER A 3 -13.72 -0.41 -17.32
N GLU A 4 -14.35 -1.37 -16.64
CA GLU A 4 -14.83 -1.18 -15.28
C GLU A 4 -13.64 -0.74 -14.46
N ASN A 5 -13.71 0.47 -13.89
CA ASN A 5 -12.65 0.96 -13.03
C ASN A 5 -12.62 0.05 -11.80
N LYS A 6 -11.64 -0.86 -11.75
CA LYS A 6 -11.50 -1.82 -10.65
C LYS A 6 -10.78 -1.21 -9.43
N GLY A 7 -10.35 0.05 -9.53
CA GLY A 7 -9.68 0.78 -8.46
C GLY A 7 -8.31 0.20 -8.07
N TYR A 8 -7.80 0.69 -6.94
CA TYR A 8 -6.55 0.27 -6.31
C TYR A 8 -6.87 -0.46 -5.01
N SER A 9 -6.30 -1.64 -4.80
CA SER A 9 -6.37 -2.37 -3.54
C SER A 9 -5.15 -2.02 -2.70
N LEU A 10 -5.38 -1.53 -1.48
CA LEU A 10 -4.34 -1.37 -0.47
C LEU A 10 -4.42 -2.55 0.49
N ALA A 11 -3.32 -3.28 0.66
CA ALA A 11 -3.24 -4.39 1.58
C ALA A 11 -2.08 -4.23 2.56
N VAL A 12 -2.27 -4.64 3.81
CA VAL A 12 -1.22 -4.77 4.81
C VAL A 12 -1.11 -6.23 5.22
N ILE A 13 0.09 -6.79 5.18
CA ILE A 13 0.39 -8.15 5.59
C ILE A 13 1.33 -8.09 6.78
N ASN A 14 0.91 -8.68 7.90
CA ASN A 14 1.80 -8.90 9.03
C ASN A 14 2.61 -10.18 8.76
N GLY A 15 3.93 -10.05 8.59
CA GLY A 15 4.82 -11.18 8.32
C GLY A 15 4.91 -12.18 9.47
N ASN A 16 4.58 -11.76 10.70
CA ASN A 16 4.61 -12.56 11.93
C ASN A 16 3.46 -13.58 11.98
N ASN A 17 2.22 -13.12 11.78
CA ASN A 17 1.01 -13.98 11.87
C ASN A 17 0.47 -14.36 10.48
N LYS A 18 1.06 -13.86 9.38
CA LYS A 18 0.50 -13.92 8.02
C LYS A 18 -0.91 -13.33 7.91
N ALA A 19 -1.31 -12.50 8.88
CA ALA A 19 -2.58 -11.79 8.85
C ALA A 19 -2.52 -10.73 7.75
N LYS A 20 -3.38 -10.86 6.76
CA LYS A 20 -3.50 -9.92 5.64
C LYS A 20 -4.81 -9.16 5.81
N GLN A 21 -4.74 -7.85 5.75
CA GLN A 21 -5.91 -7.01 5.52
C GLN A 21 -5.81 -6.26 4.22
N GLU A 22 -6.93 -6.17 3.51
CA GLU A 22 -6.99 -5.44 2.25
C GLU A 22 -8.27 -4.60 2.17
N LYS A 23 -8.15 -3.45 1.50
CA LYS A 23 -9.24 -2.53 1.27
C LYS A 23 -9.14 -1.98 -0.15
N VAL A 24 -10.26 -2.01 -0.88
CA VAL A 24 -10.33 -1.58 -2.28
C VAL A 24 -10.79 -0.13 -2.35
N TYR A 25 -10.03 0.68 -3.09
CA TYR A 25 -10.26 2.09 -3.32
C TYR A 25 -10.57 2.34 -4.79
N LEU A 26 -11.85 2.62 -5.09
CA LEU A 26 -12.30 2.96 -6.45
C LEU A 26 -11.79 4.31 -6.94
N LYS A 27 -11.32 5.18 -6.04
CA LYS A 27 -10.82 6.53 -6.36
C LYS A 27 -9.37 6.68 -5.86
N PRO A 28 -8.35 6.50 -6.72
CA PRO A 28 -6.94 6.66 -6.32
C PRO A 28 -6.61 8.07 -5.83
N MET A 29 -7.30 9.10 -6.34
CA MET A 29 -7.12 10.49 -5.87
C MET A 29 -7.38 10.65 -4.36
N ALA A 30 -8.22 9.80 -3.76
CA ALA A 30 -8.47 9.85 -2.32
C ALA A 30 -7.22 9.42 -1.52
N LEU A 31 -6.39 8.52 -2.06
CA LEU A 31 -5.17 8.05 -1.40
C LEU A 31 -4.04 9.10 -1.40
N TYR A 32 -4.15 10.16 -2.20
CA TYR A 32 -3.22 11.30 -2.12
C TYR A 32 -3.53 12.23 -0.93
N VAL A 33 -4.71 12.11 -0.33
CA VAL A 33 -5.04 12.89 0.86
C VAL A 33 -4.37 12.20 2.04
N PRO A 34 -3.43 12.87 2.73
CA PRO A 34 -2.68 12.26 3.83
C PRO A 34 -3.61 11.74 4.91
N ASP A 35 -4.65 12.50 5.26
CA ASP A 35 -5.67 12.08 6.25
C ASP A 35 -6.36 10.75 5.87
N ILE A 36 -6.73 10.59 4.60
CA ILE A 36 -7.37 9.36 4.10
C ILE A 36 -6.38 8.20 4.05
N ALA A 37 -5.13 8.44 3.60
CA ALA A 37 -4.09 7.42 3.55
C ALA A 37 -3.73 6.91 4.95
N VAL A 38 -3.59 7.82 5.91
CA VAL A 38 -3.31 7.50 7.31
C VAL A 38 -4.48 6.73 7.90
N GLN A 39 -5.71 7.20 7.72
CA GLN A 39 -6.89 6.49 8.20
C GLN A 39 -7.03 5.10 7.58
N ALA A 40 -6.76 4.97 6.29
CA ALA A 40 -6.76 3.69 5.58
C ALA A 40 -5.75 2.70 6.18
N VAL A 41 -4.49 3.13 6.34
CA VAL A 41 -3.45 2.29 6.93
C VAL A 41 -3.78 1.99 8.39
N ALA A 42 -4.25 2.97 9.17
CA ALA A 42 -4.68 2.81 10.55
C ALA A 42 -5.80 1.78 10.69
N GLU A 43 -6.80 1.81 9.81
CA GLU A 43 -7.88 0.81 9.76
C GLU A 43 -7.37 -0.58 9.38
N LEU A 44 -6.37 -0.68 8.51
CA LEU A 44 -5.77 -1.96 8.11
C LEU A 44 -4.90 -2.55 9.22
N ILE A 45 -4.15 -1.71 9.96
CA ILE A 45 -3.31 -2.13 11.09
C ILE A 45 -4.09 -2.33 12.39
N SER A 46 -5.24 -1.67 12.58
CA SER A 46 -6.05 -1.78 13.79
C SER A 46 -6.48 -3.22 14.13
N PRO A 47 -6.95 -4.06 13.18
CA PRO A 47 -7.21 -5.47 13.42
C PRO A 47 -5.95 -6.34 13.34
N LEU A 48 -4.79 -5.80 12.92
CA LEU A 48 -3.53 -6.53 12.89
C LEU A 48 -2.89 -6.46 14.28
N SER A 49 -2.45 -7.61 14.79
CA SER A 49 -1.74 -7.64 16.06
C SER A 49 -0.44 -6.83 15.96
N PRO A 50 -0.14 -5.93 16.91
CA PRO A 50 1.15 -5.25 17.01
C PRO A 50 2.28 -6.19 17.43
N ASP A 51 1.94 -7.44 17.74
CA ASP A 51 2.90 -8.49 17.98
C ASP A 51 3.77 -8.69 16.73
N ASN A 52 5.00 -8.17 16.82
CA ASN A 52 6.09 -8.40 15.87
C ASN A 52 7.12 -9.34 16.47
N ALA A 53 6.68 -10.33 17.25
CA ALA A 53 7.57 -11.19 18.04
C ALA A 53 8.57 -11.98 17.19
N GLN A 54 8.27 -12.28 15.92
CA GLN A 54 9.22 -12.93 15.01
C GLN A 54 10.10 -11.97 14.20
N GLY A 55 9.96 -10.65 14.36
CA GLY A 55 10.75 -9.66 13.62
C GLY A 55 10.58 -9.75 12.10
N LYS A 56 9.43 -10.26 11.64
CA LYS A 56 9.14 -10.43 10.20
C LYS A 56 8.57 -9.17 9.53
N GLY A 57 8.37 -8.10 10.32
CA GLY A 57 7.93 -6.82 9.80
C GLY A 57 6.51 -6.84 9.21
N PHE A 58 6.18 -5.76 8.52
CA PHE A 58 4.90 -5.53 7.87
C PHE A 58 5.12 -5.22 6.40
N LEU A 59 4.31 -5.82 5.52
CA LEU A 59 4.29 -5.49 4.10
C LEU A 59 3.07 -4.62 3.81
N LEU A 60 3.27 -3.47 3.19
CA LEU A 60 2.20 -2.67 2.58
C LEU A 60 2.23 -2.91 1.08
N THR A 61 1.15 -3.42 0.51
CA THR A 61 1.02 -3.69 -0.92
C THR A 61 -0.08 -2.83 -1.52
N VAL A 62 0.23 -2.13 -2.61
CA VAL A 62 -0.76 -1.44 -3.45
C VAL A 62 -0.85 -2.18 -4.77
N THR A 63 -2.06 -2.64 -5.10
CA THR A 63 -2.36 -3.31 -6.37
C THR A 63 -3.33 -2.48 -7.18
N ASN A 64 -2.97 -2.10 -8.39
CA ASN A 64 -3.92 -1.53 -9.34
C ASN A 64 -4.64 -2.65 -10.07
N ASN A 65 -5.93 -2.81 -9.75
CA ASN A 65 -6.75 -3.86 -10.36
C ASN A 65 -7.12 -3.54 -11.81
N ASN A 66 -6.90 -2.32 -12.29
CA ASN A 66 -7.16 -1.96 -13.68
C ASN A 66 -6.14 -2.61 -14.63
N ASN A 67 -4.87 -2.63 -14.26
CA ASN A 67 -3.78 -3.21 -15.08
C ASN A 67 -3.12 -4.46 -14.45
N GLY A 68 -3.42 -4.78 -13.19
CA GLY A 68 -2.84 -5.91 -12.46
C GLY A 68 -1.45 -5.65 -11.84
N VAL A 69 -0.95 -4.42 -11.91
CA VAL A 69 0.35 -4.03 -11.33
C VAL A 69 0.23 -3.94 -9.81
N SER A 70 1.10 -4.63 -9.08
CA SER A 70 1.20 -4.57 -7.63
C SER A 70 2.60 -4.15 -7.20
N VAL A 71 2.69 -3.26 -6.23
CA VAL A 71 3.95 -2.82 -5.62
C VAL A 71 3.82 -2.98 -4.12
N ASP A 72 4.83 -3.58 -3.51
CA ASP A 72 4.93 -3.76 -2.07
C ASP A 72 6.09 -2.96 -1.47
N LYS A 73 5.92 -2.60 -0.19
CA LYS A 73 6.90 -1.90 0.63
C LYS A 73 6.97 -2.58 1.99
N GLU A 74 8.17 -2.92 2.40
CA GLU A 74 8.45 -3.59 3.65
C GLU A 74 8.75 -2.56 4.75
N PHE A 75 8.19 -2.79 5.94
CA PHE A 75 8.36 -1.98 7.13
C PHE A 75 8.90 -2.87 8.25
N ALA A 76 9.88 -2.37 8.99
CA ALA A 76 10.49 -3.13 10.07
C ALA A 76 9.54 -3.18 11.29
N GLU A 77 8.84 -2.08 11.56
CA GLU A 77 8.01 -1.92 12.75
C GLU A 77 6.61 -1.39 12.45
N LEU A 78 5.61 -1.79 13.25
CA LEU A 78 4.25 -1.27 13.13
C LEU A 78 4.21 0.24 13.45
N SER A 79 5.11 0.73 14.30
CA SER A 79 5.25 2.15 14.63
C SER A 79 5.48 3.03 13.40
N GLU A 80 6.19 2.54 12.38
CA GLU A 80 6.38 3.27 11.12
C GLU A 80 5.07 3.41 10.35
N LEU A 81 4.21 2.38 10.35
CA LEU A 81 2.88 2.43 9.74
C LEU A 81 1.87 3.24 10.57
N GLN A 82 2.11 3.43 11.87
CA GLN A 82 1.33 4.32 12.72
C GLN A 82 1.69 5.79 12.53
N ASP A 83 2.91 6.08 12.06
CA ASP A 83 3.31 7.47 11.83
C ASP A 83 2.52 8.04 10.64
N PRO A 84 1.77 9.13 10.84
CA PRO A 84 0.91 9.67 9.80
C PRO A 84 1.70 10.18 8.59
N THR A 85 2.92 10.65 8.82
CA THR A 85 3.79 11.16 7.75
C THR A 85 4.31 10.00 6.91
N VAL A 86 4.79 8.95 7.56
CA VAL A 86 5.33 7.75 6.90
C VAL A 86 4.23 7.00 6.16
N ALA A 87 3.05 6.79 6.78
CA ALA A 87 1.93 6.10 6.14
C ALA A 87 1.43 6.86 4.90
N ALA A 88 1.24 8.18 5.00
CA ALA A 88 0.83 9.00 3.86
C ALA A 88 1.87 9.01 2.74
N ASP A 89 3.15 9.17 3.09
CA ASP A 89 4.23 9.17 2.11
C ASP A 89 4.37 7.81 1.42
N ALA A 90 4.31 6.70 2.17
CA ALA A 90 4.38 5.35 1.65
C ALA A 90 3.23 5.03 0.69
N VAL A 91 1.98 5.35 1.07
CA VAL A 91 0.82 5.14 0.20
C VAL A 91 0.94 5.97 -1.07
N LYS A 92 1.34 7.25 -0.95
CA LYS A 92 1.54 8.15 -2.09
C LYS A 92 2.64 7.63 -3.02
N ASP A 93 3.77 7.20 -2.47
CA ASP A 93 4.90 6.63 -3.20
C ASP A 93 4.46 5.38 -3.98
N LEU A 94 3.82 4.43 -3.30
CA LEU A 94 3.30 3.20 -3.91
C LEU A 94 2.27 3.48 -5.02
N VAL A 95 1.31 4.38 -4.77
CA VAL A 95 0.30 4.76 -5.78
C VAL A 95 0.98 5.47 -6.97
N ASN A 96 1.96 6.33 -6.73
CA ASN A 96 2.73 6.98 -7.79
C ASN A 96 3.51 5.97 -8.63
N ILE A 97 4.14 4.98 -8.01
CA ILE A 97 4.88 3.93 -8.72
C ILE A 97 3.92 3.10 -9.59
N VAL A 98 2.84 2.59 -8.99
CA VAL A 98 1.85 1.77 -9.70
C VAL A 98 1.20 2.53 -10.85
N ARG A 99 0.93 3.83 -10.66
CA ARG A 99 0.41 4.71 -11.71
C ARG A 99 1.48 5.07 -12.75
N GLY A 100 2.74 5.19 -12.33
CA GLY A 100 3.90 5.33 -13.20
C GLY A 100 3.94 4.18 -14.20
N TYR A 101 3.81 2.94 -13.74
CA TYR A 101 3.71 1.76 -14.60
C TYR A 101 2.50 1.75 -15.57
N GLU A 102 1.48 2.62 -15.38
CA GLU A 102 0.41 2.81 -16.36
C GLU A 102 0.78 3.81 -17.47
N SER A 103 1.71 4.74 -17.22
CA SER A 103 2.19 5.71 -18.20
C SER A 103 3.55 5.35 -18.80
N ASP A 104 4.31 4.45 -18.18
CA ASP A 104 5.71 4.18 -18.51
C ASP A 104 5.87 2.81 -19.18
N GLU A 105 5.63 2.82 -20.49
CA GLU A 105 6.44 2.04 -21.42
C GLU A 105 7.87 2.65 -21.33
N GLU A 106 8.79 1.96 -20.65
CA GLU A 106 10.23 2.27 -20.47
C GLU A 106 10.65 3.45 -19.56
N THR A 107 10.89 3.17 -18.27
CA THR A 107 12.09 3.63 -17.56
C THR A 107 12.44 2.67 -16.41
N ASN A 108 13.40 1.79 -16.69
CA ASN A 108 14.23 1.15 -15.67
C ASN A 108 14.84 2.22 -14.75
N VAL A 109 14.30 2.39 -13.55
CA VAL A 109 15.00 3.08 -12.45
C VAL A 109 15.06 2.21 -11.20
N CYS A 110 15.48 0.96 -11.37
CA CYS A 110 16.23 0.27 -10.33
C CYS A 110 17.71 0.65 -10.53
N GLY A 111 18.07 1.85 -10.07
CA GLY A 111 19.46 2.28 -9.96
C GLY A 111 20.07 1.62 -8.72
N TRP A 112 21.02 0.73 -8.98
CA TRP A 112 21.90 0.05 -8.02
C TRP A 112 22.64 0.99 -7.06
#